data_AF-A0A6B3CMV0-F1
#
_entry.id   AF-A0A6B3CMV0-F1
#
_cell.length_a   1.000
_cell.length_b   1.000
_cell.length_c   1.000
_cell.angle_alpha   90.00
_cell.angle_beta   90.00
_cell.angle_gamma   90.00
#
_symmetry.space_group_name_H-M   'P 1'
#
loop_
_entity.id
_entity.type
_entity.pdbx_description
1 polymer ?
#
loop_
_entity_poly.entity_id
_entity_poly.type
_entity_poly.pdbx_seq_one_letter_code
_entity_poly.pdbx_strand_id
1 'polypeptide(L)'
;LRADDLVFHAEYREREASGELAEAFGVPEGTALLQRDFRTRHSAEPAPFSLVTSYLVRDMIAANPDLLDESKEPWPGGTQHQLHTVGIE
;
A
#
# COMPACT_ATOMS: atom_id res chain seq x y z
N LEU A 1 19.13 -16.24 6.27
CA LEU A 1 18.47 -14.94 6.08
C LEU A 1 18.31 -14.31 7.45
N ARG A 2 19.08 -13.25 7.75
CA ARG A 2 18.79 -12.36 8.87
C ARG A 2 17.83 -11.27 8.38
N ALA A 3 17.03 -10.70 9.27
CA ALA A 3 16.07 -9.66 8.88
C ALA A 3 16.75 -8.44 8.24
N ASP A 4 17.97 -8.12 8.68
CA ASP A 4 18.79 -7.01 8.17
C ASP A 4 19.27 -7.23 6.72
N ASP A 5 19.13 -8.44 6.19
CA ASP A 5 19.45 -8.76 4.80
C ASP A 5 18.30 -8.40 3.84
N LEU A 6 17.17 -7.87 4.32
CA LEU A 6 16.02 -7.49 3.50
C LEU A 6 15.97 -5.97 3.27
N VAL A 7 15.92 -5.58 2.00
CA VAL A 7 15.72 -4.20 1.58
C VAL A 7 14.26 -4.04 1.19
N PHE A 8 13.56 -3.18 1.93
CA PHE A 8 12.16 -2.83 1.70
C PHE A 8 12.05 -1.50 0.94
N HIS A 9 11.11 -1.45 0.00
CA HIS A 9 10.77 -0.24 -0.75
C HIS A 9 9.25 -0.15 -0.88
N ALA A 10 8.72 1.06 -0.69
CA ALA A 10 7.33 1.40 -0.92
C ALA A 10 7.26 2.58 -1.89
N GLU A 11 6.32 2.52 -2.84
CA GLU A 11 5.98 3.62 -3.72
C GLU A 11 4.46 3.77 -3.77
N TYR A 12 3.96 4.98 -3.50
CA TYR A 12 2.53 5.27 -3.48
C TYR A 12 2.15 6.20 -4.65
N ARG A 13 0.97 5.96 -5.23
CA ARG A 13 0.47 6.76 -6.36
C ARG A 13 -1.05 6.89 -6.26
N GLU A 14 -1.55 8.09 -6.51
CA GLU A 14 -2.99 8.27 -6.71
C GLU A 14 -3.39 7.81 -8.11
N ARG A 15 -4.51 7.10 -8.19
CA ARG A 15 -5.08 6.54 -9.42
C ARG A 15 -6.59 6.65 -9.39
N GLU A 16 -7.18 6.81 -10.55
CA GLU A 16 -8.63 6.65 -10.72
C GLU A 16 -8.97 5.15 -10.87
N ALA A 17 -10.08 4.73 -10.26
CA ALA A 17 -10.60 3.38 -10.40
C ALA A 17 -11.01 3.11 -11.86
N SER A 18 -10.30 2.19 -12.52
CA SER A 18 -10.72 1.61 -13.80
C SER A 18 -11.98 0.78 -13.61
N GLY A 19 -12.69 0.40 -14.69
CA GLY A 19 -13.90 -0.44 -14.61
C GLY A 19 -13.74 -1.69 -13.73
N GLU A 20 -12.65 -2.44 -13.91
CA GLU A 20 -12.36 -3.64 -13.11
C GLU A 20 -12.13 -3.31 -11.63
N LEU A 21 -11.34 -2.28 -11.32
CA LEU A 21 -11.07 -1.88 -9.94
C LEU A 21 -12.32 -1.30 -9.28
N ALA A 22 -13.08 -0.48 -10.01
CA ALA A 22 -14.33 0.11 -9.55
C ALA A 22 -15.36 -0.99 -9.19
N GLU A 23 -15.51 -2.00 -10.05
CA GLU A 23 -16.33 -3.17 -9.79
C GLU A 23 -15.85 -3.95 -8.55
N ALA A 24 -14.54 -4.24 -8.46
CA ALA A 24 -13.96 -4.96 -7.34
C ALA A 24 -14.13 -4.24 -5.99
N PHE A 25 -14.05 -2.91 -5.98
CA PHE A 25 -14.26 -2.08 -4.79
C PHE A 25 -15.72 -1.72 -4.54
N GLY A 26 -16.64 -1.97 -5.49
CA GLY A 26 -18.04 -1.55 -5.38
C GLY A 26 -18.22 -0.02 -5.39
N VAL A 27 -17.35 0.70 -6.10
CA VAL A 27 -17.34 2.17 -6.20
C VAL A 27 -17.56 2.62 -7.65
N PRO A 28 -17.94 3.88 -7.92
CA PRO A 28 -18.01 4.40 -9.29
C PRO A 28 -16.64 4.37 -10.01
N GLU A 29 -16.64 4.15 -11.33
CA GLU A 29 -15.46 4.41 -12.16
C GLU A 29 -14.99 5.85 -11.98
N GLY A 30 -13.67 6.07 -11.98
CA GLY A 30 -13.09 7.38 -11.68
C GLY A 30 -12.88 7.68 -10.20
N THR A 31 -13.37 6.83 -9.28
CA THR A 31 -13.16 7.02 -7.84
C THR A 31 -11.66 7.05 -7.52
N ALA A 32 -11.22 8.02 -6.71
CA ALA A 32 -9.82 8.13 -6.32
C ALA A 32 -9.38 6.95 -5.44
N LEU A 33 -8.30 6.30 -5.84
CA LEU A 33 -7.65 5.20 -5.15
C LEU A 33 -6.20 5.56 -4.85
N LEU A 34 -5.69 5.07 -3.73
CA LEU A 34 -4.27 5.01 -3.44
C LEU A 34 -3.74 3.63 -3.88
N GLN A 35 -2.91 3.60 -4.92
CA GLN A 35 -2.09 2.45 -5.27
C GLN A 35 -0.83 2.45 -4.40
N ARG A 36 -0.49 1.30 -3.81
CA ARG A 36 0.70 1.10 -2.99
C ARG A 36 1.48 -0.10 -3.52
N ASP A 37 2.68 0.15 -4.00
CA ASP A 37 3.59 -0.86 -4.53
C ASP A 37 4.70 -1.14 -3.51
N PHE A 38 4.80 -2.40 -3.08
CA PHE A 38 5.81 -2.89 -2.15
C PHE A 38 6.77 -3.83 -2.83
N ARG A 39 8.06 -3.60 -2.60
CA ARG A 39 9.12 -4.50 -3.03
C ARG A 39 10.02 -4.85 -1.87
N THR A 40 10.17 -6.14 -1.63
CA THR A 40 11.20 -6.68 -0.74
C THR A 40 12.19 -7.47 -1.56
N ARG A 41 13.48 -7.21 -1.38
CA ARG A 41 14.57 -8.00 -1.98
C ARG A 41 15.60 -8.37 -0.94
N HIS A 42 16.37 -9.42 -1.21
CA HIS A 42 17.58 -9.71 -0.47
C HIS A 42 18.66 -8.65 -0.80
N SER A 43 19.47 -8.25 0.17
CA SER A 43 20.48 -7.20 -0.01
C SER A 43 21.59 -7.66 -0.96
N ALA A 44 21.99 -8.93 -0.85
CA ALA A 44 23.05 -9.55 -1.64
C ALA A 44 22.61 -10.00 -3.06
N GLU A 45 21.31 -9.95 -3.38
CA GLU A 45 20.80 -10.36 -4.69
C GLU A 45 19.84 -9.32 -5.29
N PRO A 46 19.93 -9.01 -6.59
CA PRO A 46 19.09 -7.98 -7.19
C PRO A 46 17.64 -8.43 -7.45
N ALA A 47 17.38 -9.74 -7.49
CA ALA A 47 16.07 -10.29 -7.75
C ALA A 47 15.09 -9.99 -6.59
N PRO A 48 13.86 -9.50 -6.88
CA PRO A 48 12.87 -9.28 -5.83
C PRO A 48 12.43 -10.61 -5.22
N PHE A 49 12.32 -10.63 -3.90
CA PHE A 49 11.76 -11.75 -3.14
C PHE A 49 10.24 -11.66 -3.07
N SER A 50 9.70 -10.44 -3.02
CA SER A 50 8.26 -10.17 -2.99
C SER A 50 7.95 -8.86 -3.71
N LEU A 51 6.88 -8.87 -4.51
CA LEU A 51 6.27 -7.72 -5.15
C LEU A 51 4.77 -7.76 -4.82
N VAL A 52 4.25 -6.70 -4.21
CA VAL A 52 2.85 -6.61 -3.82
C VAL A 52 2.32 -5.25 -4.26
N THR A 53 1.23 -5.24 -5.01
CA THR A 53 0.45 -4.04 -5.30
C THR A 53 -0.86 -4.13 -4.53
N SER A 54 -1.18 -3.09 -3.78
CA SER A 54 -2.46 -2.96 -3.07
C SER A 54 -3.12 -1.64 -3.41
N TYR A 55 -4.45 -1.60 -3.30
CA TYR A 55 -5.25 -0.42 -3.57
C TYR A 55 -6.15 -0.13 -2.36
N LEU A 56 -6.31 1.16 -2.04
CA LEU A 56 -7.22 1.64 -1.00
C LEU A 56 -8.09 2.76 -1.56
N VAL A 57 -9.37 2.81 -1.19
CA VAL A 57 -10.25 3.93 -1.55
C VAL A 57 -9.81 5.18 -0.81
N ARG A 58 -9.48 6.24 -1.56
CA ARG A 58 -8.82 7.46 -1.04
C ARG A 58 -9.61 8.13 0.07
N ASP A 59 -10.93 8.16 -0.06
CA ASP A 59 -11.84 8.79 0.89
C ASP A 59 -11.94 8.00 2.20
N MET A 60 -11.87 6.67 2.14
CA MET A 60 -11.92 5.82 3.34
C MET A 60 -10.72 6.04 4.26
N ILE A 61 -9.55 6.34 3.67
CA ILE A 61 -8.32 6.56 4.43
C ILE A 61 -8.03 8.04 4.72
N ALA A 62 -8.86 8.96 4.23
CA ALA A 62 -8.62 10.40 4.35
C ALA A 62 -8.58 10.93 5.79
N ALA A 63 -9.18 10.19 6.74
CA ALA A 63 -9.15 10.52 8.16
C ALA A 63 -7.75 10.40 8.78
N ASN A 64 -6.85 9.61 8.18
CA ASN A 64 -5.45 9.52 8.60
C ASN A 64 -4.51 9.86 7.42
N PRO A 65 -4.02 11.10 7.32
CA PRO A 65 -3.16 11.50 6.20
C PRO A 65 -1.81 10.79 6.19
N ASP A 66 -1.35 10.23 7.32
CA ASP A 66 -0.10 9.46 7.35
C ASP A 66 -0.20 8.19 6.48
N LEU A 67 -1.40 7.68 6.19
CA LEU A 67 -1.61 6.53 5.30
C LEU A 67 -1.30 6.84 3.82
N LEU A 68 -1.11 8.11 3.49
CA LEU A 68 -0.78 8.58 2.14
C LEU A 68 0.72 8.82 1.97
N ASP A 69 1.50 8.71 3.04
CA ASP A 69 2.92 9.05 3.07
C ASP A 69 3.76 7.77 3.09
N GLU A 70 4.31 7.39 1.93
CA GLU A 70 5.16 6.21 1.82
C GLU A 70 6.44 6.30 2.68
N SER A 71 6.87 7.51 3.09
CA SER A 71 8.05 7.69 3.94
C SER A 71 7.86 7.21 5.38
N LYS A 72 6.61 6.95 5.77
CA LYS A 72 6.26 6.33 7.06
C LYS A 72 6.49 4.82 7.07
N GLU A 73 6.78 4.22 5.92
CA GLU A 73 7.10 2.81 5.83
C GLU A 73 8.58 2.52 6.20
N PRO A 74 8.87 1.36 6.83
CA PRO A 74 7.92 0.35 7.28
C PRO A 74 7.13 0.82 8.52
N TRP A 75 5.81 0.77 8.44
CA TRP A 75 4.95 1.19 9.55
C TRP A 75 5.06 0.25 10.75
N PRO A 76 5.16 0.79 11.99
CA PRO A 76 5.01 -0.02 13.19
C PRO A 76 3.67 -0.77 13.18
N GLY A 77 3.69 -2.09 13.31
CA GLY A 77 2.49 -2.94 13.27
C GLY A 77 1.97 -3.27 11.85
N GLY A 78 2.59 -2.74 10.80
CA GLY A 78 2.30 -3.06 9.40
C GLY A 78 0.91 -2.63 8.91
N THR A 79 0.49 -3.18 7.76
CA THR A 79 -0.74 -2.78 7.06
C THR A 79 -2.01 -2.96 7.89
N GLN A 80 -2.11 -4.00 8.71
CA GLN A 80 -3.29 -4.20 9.56
C GLN A 80 -3.42 -3.10 10.62
N HIS A 81 -2.30 -2.70 11.23
CA HIS A 81 -2.31 -1.57 12.17
C HIS A 81 -2.69 -0.26 11.48
N GLN A 82 -2.14 0.00 10.29
CA GLN A 82 -2.51 1.14 9.45
C GLN A 82 -4.03 1.21 9.20
N LEU A 83 -4.64 0.11 8.76
CA LEU A 83 -6.07 0.06 8.46
C LEU A 83 -6.95 0.25 9.71
N HIS A 84 -6.50 -0.28 10.85
CA HIS A 84 -7.17 -0.05 12.13
C HIS A 84 -7.22 1.45 12.51
N THR A 85 -6.23 2.27 12.13
CA THR A 85 -6.25 3.73 12.42
C THR A 85 -7.42 4.48 11.77
N VAL A 86 -8.06 3.88 10.76
CA VAL A 86 -9.23 4.42 10.08
C VAL A 86 -10.48 3.54 10.27
N GLY A 87 -10.45 2.62 11.24
CA GLY A 87 -11.61 1.80 11.61
C GLY A 87 -11.90 0.63 10.68
N ILE A 88 -10.91 0.14 9.95
CA ILE A 88 -11.00 -1.07 9.12
C ILE A 88 -10.41 -2.25 9.91
N GLU A 89 -11.23 -3.28 10.17
CA GLU A 89 -10.91 -4.49 10.98
C GLU A 89 -10.96 -5.78 10.15
#